data_AF-A0A545AMC6-F1
#
_entry.id   AF-A0A545AMC6-F1
#
_cell.length_a   1.000
_cell.length_b   1.000
_cell.length_c   1.000
_cell.angle_alpha   90.00
_cell.angle_beta   90.00
_cell.angle_gamma   90.00
#
_symmetry.space_group_name_H-M   'P 1'
#
loop_
_entity.id
_entity.type
_entity.pdbx_description
1 polymer ?
#
loop_
_entity_poly.entity_id
_entity_poly.type
_entity_poly.pdbx_seq_one_letter_code
_entity_poly.pdbx_strand_id
1 'polypeptide(L)'
;MIDLPHPPPGATSGPYGLPRPDLDEAHMALAEVYAEITDRIWHQLLSDTELTGRETDPDALDRVIEAMKASDPITALCGRSLEIRVAAFDAIATDRELIGSPA
;
A
#
# COMPACT_ATOMS: atom_id res chain seq x y z
N MET A 1 4.62 24.89 -0.42
CA MET A 1 3.82 24.22 -1.46
C MET A 1 4.46 22.87 -1.63
N ILE A 2 3.89 21.84 -1.00
CA ILE A 2 4.42 20.47 -1.16
C ILE A 2 3.96 20.01 -2.53
N ASP A 3 4.91 19.68 -3.39
CA ASP A 3 4.65 19.03 -4.67
C ASP A 3 4.17 17.62 -4.35
N LEU A 4 2.86 17.37 -4.52
CA LEU A 4 2.31 16.04 -4.35
C LEU A 4 2.60 15.26 -5.63
N PRO A 5 3.18 14.05 -5.54
CA PRO A 5 3.46 13.23 -6.70
C PRO A 5 2.19 13.01 -7.52
N HIS A 6 2.31 13.14 -8.84
CA HIS A 6 1.19 12.88 -9.75
C HIS A 6 0.80 11.41 -9.64
N PRO A 7 -0.47 11.09 -9.33
CA PRO A 7 -0.90 9.71 -9.23
C PRO A 7 -0.76 9.03 -10.60
N PRO A 8 -0.33 7.76 -10.65
CA PRO A 8 -0.26 7.02 -11.90
C PRO A 8 -1.65 6.93 -12.57
N PRO A 9 -1.71 6.90 -13.91
CA PRO A 9 -2.97 6.82 -14.63
C PRO A 9 -3.68 5.50 -14.30
N GLY A 10 -4.78 5.60 -13.54
CA GLY A 10 -5.55 4.45 -13.04
C GLY A 10 -5.83 4.49 -11.54
N ALA A 11 -5.15 5.35 -10.79
CA ALA A 11 -5.43 5.54 -9.37
C ALA A 11 -6.81 6.20 -9.18
N THR A 12 -7.76 5.46 -8.62
CA THR A 12 -9.03 6.01 -8.17
C THR A 12 -8.75 6.95 -7.01
N SER A 13 -8.68 8.25 -7.28
CA SER A 13 -8.51 9.31 -6.28
C SER A 13 -9.56 9.13 -5.18
N GLY A 14 -9.13 8.69 -4.00
CA GLY A 14 -10.00 8.57 -2.84
C GLY A 14 -10.28 9.92 -2.18
N PRO A 15 -10.72 9.91 -0.92
CA PRO A 15 -11.03 11.11 -0.15
C PRO A 15 -9.86 12.11 -0.16
N TYR A 16 -10.19 13.38 -0.40
CA TYR A 16 -9.20 14.48 -0.43
C TYR A 16 -8.09 14.30 -1.49
N GLY A 17 -8.28 13.44 -2.50
CA GLY A 17 -7.27 13.19 -3.53
C GLY A 17 -6.15 12.25 -3.09
N LEU A 18 -6.27 11.63 -1.92
CA LEU A 18 -5.31 10.62 -1.45
C LEU A 18 -5.60 9.29 -2.15
N PRO A 19 -4.61 8.60 -2.73
CA PRO A 19 -4.80 7.24 -3.23
C PRO A 19 -4.82 6.24 -2.05
N ARG A 20 -5.57 5.14 -2.21
CA ARG A 20 -5.38 3.97 -1.34
C ARG A 20 -3.99 3.40 -1.62
N PRO A 21 -3.21 2.99 -0.61
CA PRO A 21 -1.96 2.27 -0.86
C PRO A 21 -2.20 1.05 -1.75
N ASP A 22 -1.21 0.75 -2.60
CA ASP A 22 -1.19 -0.37 -3.54
C ASP A 22 0.14 -1.14 -3.45
N LEU A 23 0.35 -2.09 -4.36
CA LEU A 23 1.58 -2.89 -4.40
C LEU A 23 2.82 -2.07 -4.75
N ASP A 24 2.69 -1.00 -5.53
CA ASP A 24 3.81 -0.10 -5.87
C ASP A 24 4.25 0.68 -4.62
N GLU A 25 3.31 1.18 -3.82
CA GLU A 25 3.58 1.78 -2.51
C GLU A 25 4.27 0.79 -1.55
N ALA A 26 3.88 -0.49 -1.58
CA ALA A 26 4.52 -1.52 -0.77
C ALA A 26 5.97 -1.79 -1.21
N HIS A 27 6.23 -1.88 -2.51
CA HIS A 27 7.58 -2.03 -3.06
C HIS A 27 8.45 -0.81 -2.75
N MET A 28 7.90 0.41 -2.90
CA MET A 28 8.59 1.65 -2.54
C MET A 28 8.97 1.71 -1.06
N ALA A 29 8.07 1.30 -0.16
CA ALA A 29 8.36 1.28 1.28
C ALA A 29 9.55 0.37 1.64
N LEU A 30 9.78 -0.70 0.87
CA LEU A 30 10.98 -1.53 1.00
C LEU A 30 12.19 -0.85 0.37
N ALA A 31 12.02 -0.21 -0.79
CA ALA A 31 13.07 0.51 -1.52
C ALA A 31 13.76 1.58 -0.67
N GLU A 32 12.98 2.32 0.12
CA GLU A 32 13.48 3.35 1.03
C GLU A 32 14.41 2.80 2.12
N VAL A 33 14.29 1.51 2.46
CA VAL A 33 15.03 0.89 3.56
C VAL A 33 16.19 0.04 3.08
N TYR A 34 15.97 -0.75 2.03
CA TYR A 34 16.89 -1.81 1.61
C TYR A 34 17.71 -1.45 0.36
N ALA A 35 17.39 -0.36 -0.35
CA ALA A 35 18.10 0.10 -1.54
C ALA A 35 18.32 -1.05 -2.56
N GLU A 36 19.56 -1.42 -2.85
CA GLU A 36 19.94 -2.38 -3.89
C GLU A 36 19.39 -3.81 -3.69
N ILE A 37 19.04 -4.23 -2.47
CA ILE A 37 18.53 -5.58 -2.22
C ILE A 37 17.00 -5.68 -2.27
N THR A 38 16.32 -4.56 -2.48
CA THR A 38 14.85 -4.44 -2.45
C THR A 38 14.18 -5.42 -3.38
N ASP A 39 14.61 -5.49 -4.65
CA ASP A 39 13.96 -6.34 -5.65
C ASP A 39 14.03 -7.82 -5.30
N ARG A 40 15.12 -8.25 -4.64
CA ARG A 40 15.23 -9.63 -4.17
C ARG A 40 14.23 -9.93 -3.05
N ILE A 41 14.09 -9.02 -2.09
CA ILE A 41 13.12 -9.17 -0.99
C ILE A 41 11.71 -9.14 -1.54
N TRP A 42 11.43 -8.21 -2.46
CA TRP A 42 10.14 -8.07 -3.12
C TRP A 42 9.74 -9.32 -3.89
N HIS A 43 10.64 -9.88 -4.71
CA HIS A 43 10.37 -11.13 -5.42
C HIS A 43 10.12 -12.32 -4.50
N GLN A 44 10.79 -12.37 -3.34
CA GLN A 44 10.53 -13.41 -2.34
C GLN A 44 9.11 -13.26 -1.77
N LEU A 45 8.70 -12.05 -1.37
CA LEU A 45 7.37 -11.77 -0.85
C LEU A 45 6.26 -12.10 -1.87
N LEU A 46 6.46 -11.71 -3.14
CA LEU A 46 5.54 -12.05 -4.22
C LEU A 46 5.45 -13.57 -4.43
N SER A 47 6.59 -14.27 -4.40
CA SER A 47 6.60 -15.72 -4.49
C SER A 47 5.86 -16.40 -3.33
N ASP A 48 6.04 -15.90 -2.11
CA ASP A 48 5.43 -16.48 -0.90
C ASP A 48 3.91 -16.24 -0.84
N THR A 49 3.42 -15.22 -1.56
CA THR A 49 2.01 -14.87 -1.65
C THR A 49 1.33 -15.34 -2.93
N GLU A 50 2.08 -16.05 -3.80
CA GLU A 50 1.64 -16.49 -5.13
C GLU A 50 1.19 -15.32 -6.03
N LEU A 51 1.83 -14.17 -5.89
CA LEU A 51 1.56 -12.95 -6.63
C LEU A 51 2.63 -12.67 -7.69
N THR A 52 2.29 -11.79 -8.63
CA THR A 52 3.14 -11.35 -9.74
C THR A 52 3.61 -9.90 -9.58
N GLY A 53 3.00 -9.13 -8.69
CA GLY A 53 3.26 -7.70 -8.50
C GLY A 53 2.54 -6.81 -9.49
N ARG A 54 1.53 -7.33 -10.20
CA ARG A 54 0.71 -6.60 -11.19
C ARG A 54 -0.77 -6.67 -10.90
N GLU A 55 -1.11 -7.21 -9.74
CA GLU A 55 -2.47 -7.37 -9.30
C GLU A 55 -3.11 -6.02 -9.06
N THR A 56 -4.37 -5.92 -9.44
CA THR A 56 -5.20 -4.75 -9.21
C THR A 56 -6.29 -5.02 -8.18
N ASP A 57 -6.40 -6.25 -7.67
CA ASP A 57 -7.33 -6.58 -6.59
C ASP A 57 -6.81 -6.04 -5.24
N PRO A 58 -7.64 -5.36 -4.44
CA PRO A 58 -7.24 -4.85 -3.13
C PRO A 58 -6.69 -5.92 -2.18
N ASP A 59 -7.17 -7.15 -2.30
CA ASP A 59 -6.76 -8.30 -1.47
C ASP A 59 -5.31 -8.72 -1.72
N ALA A 60 -4.72 -8.38 -2.88
CA ALA A 60 -3.31 -8.64 -3.16
C ALA A 60 -2.39 -7.86 -2.22
N LEU A 61 -2.71 -6.59 -1.96
CA LEU A 61 -1.92 -5.79 -1.01
C LEU A 61 -2.01 -6.34 0.40
N ASP A 62 -3.21 -6.73 0.85
CA ASP A 62 -3.41 -7.28 2.19
C ASP A 62 -2.59 -8.57 2.40
N ARG A 63 -2.52 -9.44 1.38
CA ARG A 63 -1.66 -10.63 1.38
C ARG A 63 -0.18 -10.30 1.50
N VAL A 64 0.30 -9.28 0.76
CA VAL A 64 1.69 -8.82 0.84
C VAL A 64 1.99 -8.21 2.22
N ILE A 65 1.09 -7.41 2.77
CA ILE A 65 1.22 -6.82 4.12
C ILE A 65 1.40 -7.92 5.16
N GLU A 66 0.60 -8.98 5.10
CA GLU A 66 0.72 -10.12 6.02
C GLU A 66 2.04 -10.86 5.84
N ALA A 67 2.48 -11.09 4.60
CA ALA A 67 3.80 -11.70 4.34
C ALA A 67 4.95 -10.82 4.86
N MET A 68 4.86 -9.50 4.70
CA MET A 68 5.84 -8.56 5.26
C MET A 68 5.87 -8.63 6.79
N LYS A 69 4.69 -8.65 7.45
CA LYS A 69 4.56 -8.76 8.91
C LYS A 69 5.13 -10.06 9.48
N ALA A 70 5.14 -11.14 8.69
CA ALA A 70 5.72 -12.43 9.03
C ALA A 70 7.23 -12.55 8.74
N SER A 71 7.83 -11.55 8.10
CA SER A 71 9.24 -11.53 7.69
C SER A 71 10.17 -11.01 8.81
N ASP A 72 11.40 -10.64 8.47
CA ASP A 72 12.33 -10.04 9.43
C ASP A 72 11.78 -8.73 10.03
N PRO A 73 12.28 -8.30 11.21
CA PRO A 73 11.68 -7.19 11.95
C PRO A 73 11.59 -5.85 11.19
N ILE A 74 12.48 -5.60 10.25
CA ILE A 74 12.50 -4.35 9.48
C ILE A 74 11.44 -4.41 8.37
N THR A 75 11.38 -5.51 7.61
CA THR A 75 10.29 -5.76 6.65
C THR A 75 8.91 -5.73 7.34
N ALA A 76 8.81 -6.31 8.53
CA ALA A 76 7.57 -6.31 9.32
C ALA A 76 7.14 -4.90 9.74
N LEU A 77 8.08 -3.98 9.98
CA LEU A 77 7.76 -2.58 10.27
C LEU A 77 7.17 -1.88 9.04
N CYS A 78 7.71 -2.13 7.85
CA CYS A 78 7.13 -1.61 6.59
C CYS A 78 5.69 -2.14 6.40
N GLY A 79 5.45 -3.43 6.66
CA GLY A 79 4.11 -4.03 6.58
C GLY A 79 3.11 -3.37 7.54
N ARG A 80 3.49 -3.14 8.80
CA ARG A 80 2.64 -2.44 9.79
C ARG A 80 2.36 -0.99 9.40
N SER A 81 3.35 -0.30 8.84
CA SER A 81 3.17 1.07 8.35
C SER A 81 2.12 1.14 7.24
N LEU A 82 2.16 0.21 6.29
CA LEU A 82 1.18 0.11 5.21
C LEU A 82 -0.22 -0.24 5.73
N GLU A 83 -0.33 -1.19 6.66
CA GLU A 83 -1.60 -1.55 7.32
C GLU A 83 -2.28 -0.33 7.95
N ILE A 84 -1.51 0.51 8.66
CA ILE A 84 -2.03 1.76 9.25
C ILE A 84 -2.51 2.72 8.17
N ARG A 85 -1.76 2.88 7.07
CA ARG A 85 -2.13 3.80 5.97
C ARG A 85 -3.39 3.34 5.25
N VAL A 86 -3.55 2.02 5.03
CA VAL A 86 -4.78 1.44 4.47
C VAL A 86 -5.97 1.69 5.41
N ALA A 87 -5.83 1.35 6.69
CA ALA A 87 -6.90 1.57 7.67
C ALA A 87 -7.29 3.05 7.81
N ALA A 88 -6.32 3.97 7.75
CA ALA A 88 -6.57 5.40 7.76
C ALA A 88 -7.32 5.85 6.50
N PHE A 89 -6.94 5.37 5.33
CA PHE A 89 -7.66 5.64 4.08
C PHE A 89 -9.13 5.20 4.18
N ASP A 90 -9.37 3.95 4.61
CA ASP A 90 -10.72 3.39 4.71
C ASP A 90 -11.59 4.15 5.71
N ALA A 91 -11.02 4.55 6.85
CA ALA A 91 -11.71 5.36 7.86
C ALA A 91 -12.11 6.74 7.30
N ILE A 92 -11.20 7.41 6.58
CA ILE A 92 -11.47 8.72 5.97
C ILE A 92 -12.49 8.58 4.82
N ALA A 93 -12.46 7.47 4.07
CA ALA A 93 -13.41 7.21 3.00
C ALA A 93 -14.83 7.04 3.52
N THR A 94 -14.97 6.28 4.60
CA THR A 94 -16.24 6.10 5.30
C THR A 94 -16.80 7.45 5.81
N ASP A 95 -15.97 8.28 6.44
CA ASP A 95 -16.40 9.60 6.95
C ASP A 95 -16.87 10.55 5.82
N ARG A 96 -16.16 10.55 4.67
CA ARG A 96 -16.55 11.35 3.50
C ARG A 96 -17.90 10.92 2.93
N GLU A 97 -18.19 9.62 2.89
CA GLU A 97 -19.50 9.12 2.44
C GLU A 97 -20.63 9.59 3.38
N LEU A 98 -20.38 9.58 4.70
CA LEU A 98 -21.34 10.07 5.69
C LEU A 98 -21.60 11.57 5.57
N ILE A 99 -20.57 12.39 5.30
CA ILE A 99 -20.68 13.84 5.13
C ILE A 99 -21.28 14.21 3.75
N GLY A 100 -21.05 13.39 2.73
CA GLY A 100 -21.48 13.64 1.36
C GLY A 100 -22.90 13.18 1.02
N SER A 101 -23.56 12.41 1.89
CA SER A 101 -24.93 11.93 1.69
C SER A 101 -25.94 13.01 2.08
N PRO A 102 -26.74 13.58 1.14
CA PRO A 102 -27.82 14.48 1.51
C PRO A 102 -28.91 13.71 2.27
N ALA A 103 -29.36 14.29 3.39
CA ALA A 103 -30.46 13.79 4.21
C ALA A 103 -31.80 13.69 3.47
#